data_AF-B4MM70-F1
#
_entry.id   AF-B4MM70-F1
#
_cell.length_a   1.000
_cell.length_b   1.000
_cell.length_c   1.000
_cell.angle_alpha   90.00
_cell.angle_beta   90.00
_cell.angle_gamma   90.00
#
_symmetry.space_group_name_H-M   'P 1'
#
loop_
_entity.id
_entity.type
_entity.pdbx_description
1 polymer ?
#
loop_
_entity_poly.entity_id
_entity_poly.type
_entity_poly.pdbx_seq_one_letter_code
_entity_poly.pdbx_strand_id
1 'polypeptide(L)'
;MEHNFTDEQNEEVVYYTDEETTEAMDFIKEHQLPMSELLYALKYVRILHGPATGTDEQLMDVQQAPTISPPSPPLYSMQFAVSPTEPVSMRKAP
;
A
#
# COMPACT_ATOMS: atom_id res chain seq x y z
N MET A 1 -32.00 1.25 -25.17
CA MET A 1 -31.62 0.05 -24.40
C MET A 1 -31.21 0.54 -23.03
N GLU A 2 -32.14 0.51 -22.08
CA GLU A 2 -31.88 0.83 -20.69
C GLU A 2 -31.11 -0.36 -20.09
N HIS A 3 -29.84 -0.15 -19.77
CA HIS A 3 -29.06 -1.14 -19.04
C HIS A 3 -29.41 -1.04 -17.56
N ASN A 4 -30.33 -1.88 -17.10
CA ASN A 4 -30.47 -2.20 -15.70
C ASN A 4 -29.25 -3.03 -15.27
N PHE A 5 -28.23 -2.38 -14.73
CA PHE A 5 -27.21 -3.07 -13.95
C PHE A 5 -27.81 -3.33 -12.57
N THR A 6 -28.43 -4.49 -12.43
CA THR A 6 -28.65 -5.08 -11.12
C THR A 6 -27.26 -5.48 -10.64
N ASP A 7 -26.60 -4.61 -9.86
CA ASP A 7 -25.47 -5.00 -9.02
C ASP A 7 -26.01 -5.98 -7.98
N GLU A 8 -26.13 -7.25 -8.41
CA GLU A 8 -26.30 -8.38 -7.52
C GLU A 8 -25.02 -8.44 -6.68
N GLN A 9 -25.09 -7.80 -5.51
CA GLN A 9 -24.13 -7.91 -4.42
C GLN A 9 -23.90 -9.40 -4.18
N ASN A 10 -22.85 -9.93 -4.79
CA ASN A 10 -22.32 -11.25 -4.54
C ASN A 10 -21.78 -11.22 -3.09
N GLU A 11 -22.67 -11.39 -2.12
CA GLU A 11 -22.32 -11.69 -0.74
C GLU A 11 -21.61 -13.04 -0.76
N GLU A 12 -20.31 -13.00 -1.06
CA GLU A 12 -19.43 -14.14 -0.93
C GLU A 12 -19.55 -14.60 0.52
N VAL A 13 -20.23 -15.72 0.73
CA VAL A 13 -20.42 -16.31 2.06
C VAL A 13 -19.05 -16.81 2.50
N VAL A 14 -18.31 -15.95 3.20
CA VAL A 14 -17.00 -16.30 3.75
C VAL A 14 -17.22 -17.25 4.92
N TYR A 15 -16.86 -18.51 4.72
CA TYR A 15 -16.85 -19.51 5.77
C TYR A 15 -15.57 -19.39 6.60
N TYR A 16 -15.72 -19.27 7.91
CA TYR A 16 -14.63 -19.33 8.87
C TYR A 16 -14.61 -20.71 9.54
N THR A 17 -13.42 -21.20 9.87
CA THR A 17 -13.31 -22.46 10.61
C THR A 17 -13.74 -22.26 12.07
N ASP A 18 -14.06 -23.36 12.76
CA ASP A 18 -14.38 -23.33 14.19
C ASP A 18 -13.19 -22.82 15.02
N GLU A 19 -11.97 -23.10 14.57
CA GLU A 19 -10.72 -22.63 15.18
C GLU A 19 -10.59 -21.10 15.05
N GLU A 20 -10.74 -20.57 13.82
CA GLU A 20 -10.74 -19.11 13.58
C GLU A 20 -11.81 -18.40 14.40
N THR A 21 -12.99 -19.00 14.51
CA THR A 21 -14.12 -18.45 15.28
C THR A 21 -13.83 -18.45 16.78
N THR A 22 -13.22 -19.52 17.29
CA THR A 22 -12.86 -19.62 18.71
C THR A 22 -11.82 -18.57 19.06
N GLU A 23 -10.76 -18.44 18.26
CA GLU A 23 -9.72 -17.44 18.45
C GLU A 23 -10.26 -16.01 18.36
N ALA A 24 -11.13 -15.72 17.39
CA ALA A 24 -11.76 -14.40 17.27
C ALA A 24 -12.62 -14.07 18.51
N MET A 25 -13.34 -15.06 19.04
CA MET A 25 -14.15 -14.89 20.25
C MET A 25 -13.28 -14.64 21.49
N ASP A 26 -12.14 -15.30 21.59
CA ASP A 26 -11.22 -15.10 22.70
C ASP A 26 -10.51 -13.74 22.58
N PHE A 27 -10.12 -13.33 21.37
CA PHE A 27 -9.61 -11.98 21.10
C PHE A 27 -10.61 -10.89 21.55
N ILE A 28 -11.90 -11.04 21.23
CA ILE A 28 -12.95 -10.10 21.66
C ILE A 28 -13.03 -10.03 23.18
N LYS A 29 -12.98 -11.17 23.89
CA LYS A 29 -13.05 -11.21 25.35
C LYS A 29 -11.82 -10.57 26.00
N GLU A 30 -10.63 -10.91 25.53
CA GLU A 30 -9.35 -10.39 26.05
C GLU A 30 -9.26 -8.88 25.91
N HIS A 31 -9.70 -8.35 24.77
CA HIS A 31 -9.70 -6.92 24.48
C HIS A 31 -10.98 -6.19 24.92
N GLN A 32 -11.93 -6.89 25.55
CA GLN A 32 -13.24 -6.36 25.97
C GLN A 32 -13.98 -5.63 24.84
N LEU A 33 -13.89 -6.17 23.62
CA LEU A 33 -14.56 -5.62 22.45
C LEU A 33 -16.05 -6.02 22.44
N PRO A 34 -16.92 -5.22 21.80
CA PRO A 34 -18.30 -5.61 21.59
C PRO A 34 -18.40 -6.74 20.56
N MET A 35 -19.44 -7.57 20.67
CA MET A 35 -19.69 -8.67 19.73
C MET A 35 -19.92 -8.21 18.27
N SER A 36 -20.23 -6.92 18.06
CA SER A 36 -20.28 -6.31 16.73
C SER A 36 -18.94 -6.39 15.98
N GLU A 37 -17.82 -6.52 16.70
CA GLU A 37 -16.49 -6.63 16.11
C GLU A 37 -16.13 -8.06 15.69
N LEU A 38 -17.02 -9.04 15.87
CA LEU A 38 -16.72 -10.45 15.57
C LEU A 38 -16.23 -10.66 14.15
N LEU A 39 -16.86 -10.02 13.16
CA LEU A 39 -16.43 -10.13 11.77
C LEU A 39 -15.03 -9.53 11.54
N TYR A 40 -14.69 -8.44 12.23
CA TYR A 40 -13.35 -7.84 12.13
C TYR A 40 -12.30 -8.71 12.81
N ALA A 41 -12.62 -9.27 13.97
CA ALA A 41 -11.76 -10.22 14.67
C ALA A 41 -11.50 -11.48 13.82
N LEU A 42 -12.54 -12.02 13.17
CA LEU A 42 -12.43 -13.16 12.25
C LEU A 42 -11.51 -12.85 11.05
N LYS A 43 -11.65 -11.67 10.43
CA LYS A 43 -10.74 -11.22 9.36
C LYS A 43 -9.30 -11.08 9.85
N TYR A 44 -9.11 -10.55 11.05
CA TYR A 44 -7.80 -10.39 11.66
C TYR A 44 -7.11 -11.74 11.89
N VAL A 45 -7.81 -12.70 12.51
CA VAL A 45 -7.30 -14.07 12.73
C VAL A 45 -6.90 -14.73 11.41
N ARG A 46 -7.74 -14.59 10.36
CA ARG A 46 -7.42 -15.11 9.03
C ARG A 46 -6.14 -14.51 8.44
N ILE A 47 -5.91 -13.21 8.60
CA ILE A 47 -4.68 -12.56 8.16
C ILE A 47 -3.47 -13.07 8.94
N LEU A 48 -3.62 -13.33 10.26
CA LEU A 48 -2.56 -13.89 11.10
C LEU A 48 -2.17 -15.31 10.69
N HIS A 49 -3.14 -16.14 10.31
CA HIS A 49 -2.90 -17.52 9.86
C HIS A 49 -2.26 -17.59 8.46
N GLY A 50 -2.12 -16.45 7.78
CA GLY A 50 -1.55 -16.34 6.45
C GLY A 50 -2.54 -16.77 5.36
N PRO A 51 -2.16 -16.63 4.07
CA PRO A 51 -3.03 -17.02 2.97
C PRO A 51 -3.26 -18.53 3.04
N ALA A 52 -4.40 -18.94 3.59
CA ALA A 52 -4.98 -20.22 3.28
C ALA A 52 -5.11 -20.25 1.76
N THR A 53 -4.24 -21.01 1.11
CA THR A 53 -4.14 -21.12 -0.34
C THR A 53 -5.52 -21.46 -0.91
N GLY A 54 -6.29 -20.46 -1.36
CA GLY A 54 -7.61 -20.70 -1.92
C GLY A 54 -8.61 -19.55 -1.98
N THR A 55 -8.39 -18.40 -1.33
CA THR A 55 -9.33 -17.25 -1.41
C THR A 55 -8.65 -15.87 -1.40
N ASP A 56 -7.40 -15.77 -1.84
CA ASP A 56 -6.62 -14.53 -1.80
C ASP A 56 -6.69 -13.71 -3.12
N GLU A 57 -7.84 -13.72 -3.79
CA GLU A 57 -8.06 -12.85 -4.96
C GLU A 57 -8.95 -11.64 -4.66
N GLN A 58 -9.56 -11.53 -3.46
CA GLN A 58 -10.55 -10.46 -3.21
C GLN A 58 -10.30 -9.56 -1.99
N LEU A 59 -9.19 -9.73 -1.27
CA LEU A 59 -8.76 -8.74 -0.26
C LEU A 59 -7.84 -7.64 -0.83
N MET A 60 -7.50 -7.70 -2.12
CA MET A 60 -6.70 -6.68 -2.81
C MET A 60 -7.53 -5.82 -3.77
N ASP A 61 -8.74 -5.40 -3.39
CA ASP A 61 -9.35 -4.20 -3.99
C ASP A 61 -9.02 -2.96 -3.14
N VAL A 62 -7.75 -2.86 -2.74
CA VAL A 62 -7.19 -1.57 -2.35
C VAL A 62 -6.93 -0.85 -3.66
N GLN A 63 -7.90 -0.03 -4.07
CA GLN A 63 -7.80 0.99 -5.13
C GLN A 63 -6.33 1.21 -5.53
N GLN A 64 -5.93 0.68 -6.69
CA GLN A 64 -4.65 1.06 -7.29
C GLN A 64 -4.69 2.58 -7.48
N ALA A 65 -4.10 3.32 -6.55
CA ALA A 65 -3.88 4.74 -6.73
C ALA A 65 -3.09 4.88 -8.04
N PRO A 66 -3.54 5.70 -9.01
CA PRO A 66 -2.78 5.91 -10.23
C PRO A 66 -1.37 6.35 -9.82
N THR A 67 -0.37 5.58 -10.22
CA THR A 67 1.04 5.91 -9.98
C THR A 67 1.35 7.17 -10.77
N ILE A 68 1.18 8.34 -10.14
CA ILE A 68 1.62 9.61 -10.71
C ILE A 68 3.14 9.64 -10.52
N SER A 69 3.87 9.32 -11.59
CA SER A 69 5.32 9.52 -11.63
C SER A 69 5.63 11.00 -11.37
N PRO A 70 6.52 11.35 -10.42
CA PRO A 70 6.87 12.75 -10.22
C PRO A 70 7.55 13.30 -11.49
N PRO A 71 7.19 14.51 -11.96
CA PRO A 71 7.87 15.11 -13.10
C PRO A 71 9.36 15.32 -12.78
N SER A 72 10.24 14.91 -13.71
CA SER A 72 11.69 15.11 -13.59
C SER A 72 12.01 16.61 -13.40
N PRO A 73 12.91 16.99 -12.48
CA PRO A 73 13.31 18.38 -12.35
C PRO A 73 13.99 18.85 -13.63
N PRO A 74 13.77 20.11 -14.07
CA PRO A 74 14.47 20.64 -15.23
C PRO A 74 15.98 20.71 -14.94
N LEU A 75 16.78 20.18 -15.88
CA LEU A 75 18.24 20.34 -15.86
C LEU A 75 18.57 21.83 -16.02
N TYR A 76 18.93 22.48 -14.92
CA TYR A 76 19.36 23.87 -14.92
C TYR A 76 20.80 23.95 -15.48
N SER A 77 20.95 24.17 -16.78
CA SER A 77 22.25 24.43 -17.39
C SER A 77 22.74 25.84 -17.00
N MET A 78 23.44 25.94 -15.87
CA MET A 78 24.24 27.12 -15.49
C MET A 78 25.42 27.25 -16.46
N GLN A 79 25.19 27.85 -17.62
CA GLN A 79 26.26 28.25 -18.53
C GLN A 79 26.87 29.57 -18.05
N PHE A 80 27.73 29.49 -17.04
CA PHE A 80 28.69 30.56 -16.76
C PHE A 80 29.82 30.44 -17.76
N ALA A 81 29.73 31.24 -18.81
CA ALA A 81 30.85 31.51 -19.70
C ALA A 81 31.98 32.15 -18.88
N VAL A 82 33.00 31.37 -18.52
CA VAL A 82 34.28 31.91 -18.09
C VAL A 82 35.20 31.92 -19.32
N SER A 83 35.36 33.09 -19.92
CA SER A 83 36.35 33.30 -20.97
C SER A 83 37.76 33.12 -20.39
N PRO A 84 38.68 32.48 -21.12
CA PRO A 84 40.03 32.20 -20.66
C PRO A 84 40.94 33.39 -21.01
N THR A 85 41.78 33.84 -20.07
CA THR A 85 42.94 34.67 -20.42
C THR A 85 44.06 34.44 -19.40
N GLU A 86 45.00 33.57 -19.82
CA GLU A 86 46.48 33.64 -19.71
C GLU A 86 47.20 34.35 -18.54
N PRO A 87 48.53 34.16 -18.38
CA PRO A 87 49.28 32.91 -18.27
C PRO A 87 50.17 32.90 -17.01
N VAL A 88 50.77 31.74 -16.74
CA VAL A 88 51.81 31.51 -15.71
C VAL A 88 52.93 32.55 -15.78
N SER A 89 53.26 33.18 -14.64
CA SER A 89 54.59 33.76 -14.44
C SER A 89 55.06 33.54 -13.01
N MET A 90 56.12 32.74 -12.92
CA MET A 90 56.91 32.41 -11.75
C MET A 90 57.34 33.65 -10.95
N ARG A 91 57.35 33.53 -9.62
CA ARG A 91 58.39 34.09 -8.73
C ARG A 91 58.12 33.63 -7.30
N LYS A 92 58.95 32.73 -6.77
CA LYS A 92 59.20 32.66 -5.32
C LYS A 92 60.66 32.30 -5.07
N ALA A 93 61.38 33.30 -4.59
CA ALA A 93 62.57 33.25 -3.75
C ALA A 93 62.38 34.43 -2.76
N PRO A 94 62.92 34.44 -1.55
CA PRO A 94 64.15 33.78 -1.08
C PRO A 94 63.95 32.50 -0.26
#